data_AF-A0AAW2FR32-F1
#
_entry.id   AF-A0AAW2FR32-F1
#
_cell.length_a   1.000
_cell.length_b   1.000
_cell.length_c   1.000
_cell.angle_alpha   90.00
_cell.angle_beta   90.00
_cell.angle_gamma   90.00
#
_symmetry.space_group_name_H-M   'P 1'
#
loop_
_entity.id
_entity.type
_entity.pdbx_description
1 polymer ?
#
loop_
_entity_poly.entity_id
_entity_poly.type
_entity_poly.pdbx_seq_one_letter_code
_entity_poly.pdbx_strand_id
1 'polypeptide(L)'
;MLGVWPDPFVSLSEFHRIRFVIVTCIVFLYVFVPQITNMILAWGNVSRMVENIASANYSLLALCKLVCTWYYGETLRSLMTSVMTDWMTSRSNHERNIMLNIARRGRILSLRCYLASLGTVMFYLYINFIKFYRNMQQRHWILVYHFAYFYNVRKSPNYEITFIIQLLGGIYTAFINSTIDSFISILVLHVCAQLINLRNVLNKLVNELAEGSITSSEFKKGLAMITTRHEHLIG
;
A
#
# COMPACT_ATOMS: atom_id res chain seq x y z
N MET A 1 -8.87 6.03 8.92
CA MET A 1 -7.98 4.89 8.59
C MET A 1 -8.73 3.61 8.97
N LEU A 2 -9.36 2.95 8.00
CA LEU A 2 -10.23 1.77 8.23
C LEU A 2 -9.41 0.51 8.57
N GLY A 3 -9.27 0.23 9.87
CA GLY A 3 -9.59 -1.06 10.51
C GLY A 3 -8.89 -2.38 10.14
N VAL A 4 -7.80 -2.41 9.36
CA VAL A 4 -7.02 -3.66 9.10
C VAL A 4 -5.57 -3.53 9.58
N TRP A 5 -5.26 -2.49 10.36
CA TRP A 5 -3.90 -2.30 10.86
C TRP A 5 -3.66 -3.06 12.16
N PRO A 6 -2.48 -3.69 12.33
CA PRO A 6 -2.11 -4.30 13.59
C PRO A 6 -1.91 -3.19 14.61
N ASP A 7 -2.92 -2.99 15.47
CA ASP A 7 -2.85 -2.02 16.54
C ASP A 7 -1.74 -2.44 17.52
N PRO A 8 -0.72 -1.59 17.75
CA PRO A 8 0.39 -1.92 18.65
C PRO A 8 -0.06 -2.13 20.10
N PHE A 9 -1.25 -1.66 20.49
CA PHE A 9 -1.76 -1.74 21.87
C PHE A 9 -2.77 -2.88 22.09
N VAL A 10 -3.21 -3.57 21.04
CA VAL A 10 -4.20 -4.65 21.14
C VAL A 10 -3.54 -5.98 20.82
N SER A 11 -3.64 -6.98 21.70
CA SER A 11 -3.18 -8.35 21.42
C SER A 11 -3.84 -8.86 20.13
N LEU A 12 -3.10 -9.59 19.29
CA LEU A 12 -3.62 -10.27 18.09
C LEU A 12 -4.70 -11.27 18.51
N SER A 13 -5.92 -10.81 18.73
CA SER A 13 -7.05 -11.67 19.03
C SER A 13 -7.39 -12.45 17.77
N GLU A 14 -7.86 -13.68 17.94
CA GLU A 14 -8.41 -14.52 16.85
C GLU A 14 -9.38 -13.72 15.95
N PHE A 15 -10.08 -12.73 16.51
CA PHE A 15 -10.97 -11.81 15.80
C PHE A 15 -10.28 -10.98 14.68
N HIS A 16 -9.06 -10.49 14.89
CA HIS A 16 -8.32 -9.73 13.86
C HIS A 16 -7.90 -10.62 12.70
N ARG A 17 -7.50 -11.87 13.00
CA ARG A 17 -7.16 -12.88 12.01
C ARG A 17 -8.37 -13.27 11.17
N ILE A 18 -9.50 -13.54 11.84
CA ILE A 18 -10.77 -13.84 11.17
C ILE A 18 -11.20 -12.66 10.29
N ARG A 19 -11.12 -11.42 10.78
CA ARG A 19 -11.46 -10.22 10.00
C ARG A 19 -10.58 -10.07 8.76
N PHE A 20 -9.27 -10.28 8.88
CA PHE A 20 -8.35 -10.22 7.74
C PHE A 20 -8.65 -11.31 6.70
N VAL A 21 -8.90 -12.53 7.16
CA VAL A 21 -9.29 -13.66 6.28
C VAL A 21 -10.60 -13.33 5.55
N ILE A 22 -11.60 -12.80 6.27
CA ILE A 22 -12.87 -12.37 5.66
C ILE A 22 -12.64 -11.30 4.59
N VAL A 23 -11.88 -10.25 4.88
CA VAL A 23 -11.59 -9.18 3.91
C VAL A 23 -10.85 -9.74 2.68
N THR A 24 -9.86 -10.59 2.89
CA THR A 24 -9.07 -11.20 1.80
C THR A 24 -9.92 -12.15 0.96
N CYS A 25 -10.77 -12.97 1.57
CA CYS A 25 -11.71 -13.84 0.87
C CYS A 25 -12.74 -13.04 0.09
N ILE A 26 -13.26 -11.93 0.64
CA ILE A 26 -14.19 -11.05 -0.08
C ILE A 26 -13.51 -10.45 -1.31
N VAL A 27 -12.31 -9.91 -1.17
CA VAL A 27 -11.57 -9.33 -2.31
C VAL A 27 -11.25 -10.41 -3.36
N PHE A 28 -10.84 -11.60 -2.93
CA PHE A 28 -10.56 -12.70 -3.85
C PHE A 28 -11.80 -13.15 -4.62
N LEU A 29 -12.89 -13.46 -3.92
CA LEU A 29 -14.11 -14.02 -4.51
C LEU A 29 -14.91 -12.99 -5.31
N TYR A 30 -14.99 -11.74 -4.85
CA TYR A 30 -15.85 -10.72 -5.46
C TYR A 30 -15.11 -9.75 -6.39
N VAL A 31 -13.78 -9.68 -6.36
CA VAL A 31 -13.01 -8.79 -7.23
C VAL A 31 -12.13 -9.58 -8.19
N PHE A 32 -11.29 -10.49 -7.67
CA PHE A 32 -10.31 -11.18 -8.51
C PHE A 32 -10.93 -12.23 -9.42
N VAL A 33 -11.78 -13.12 -8.87
CA VAL A 33 -12.45 -14.17 -9.67
C VAL A 33 -13.28 -13.58 -10.82
N PRO A 34 -14.09 -12.53 -10.62
CA PRO A 34 -14.80 -11.89 -11.72
C PRO A 34 -13.89 -11.32 -12.79
N GLN A 35 -12.76 -10.72 -12.43
CA GLN A 35 -11.83 -10.15 -13.41
C GLN A 35 -11.12 -11.21 -14.25
N ILE A 36 -10.73 -12.34 -13.66
CA ILE A 36 -10.14 -13.46 -14.39
C ILE A 36 -11.15 -14.08 -15.37
N THR A 37 -12.40 -14.30 -14.93
CA THR A 37 -13.44 -14.80 -15.83
C THR A 37 -13.70 -13.85 -17.00
N ASN A 38 -13.68 -12.54 -16.76
CA ASN A 38 -13.79 -11.54 -17.83
C ASN A 38 -12.62 -11.55 -18.80
N MET A 39 -11.41 -11.79 -18.32
CA MET A 39 -10.23 -11.95 -19.17
C MET A 39 -10.39 -13.15 -20.10
N ILE A 40 -10.86 -14.28 -19.57
CA ILE A 40 -11.12 -15.51 -20.35
C ILE A 40 -12.24 -15.28 -21.37
N LEU A 41 -13.29 -14.54 -21.02
CA LEU A 41 -14.41 -14.25 -21.94
C LEU A 41 -14.08 -13.20 -23.00
N ALA A 42 -13.13 -12.30 -22.75
CA ALA A 42 -12.63 -11.34 -23.73
C ALA A 42 -11.59 -11.94 -24.70
N TRP A 43 -11.29 -13.23 -24.56
CA TRP A 43 -10.38 -13.96 -25.43
C TRP A 43 -10.83 -13.87 -26.89
N GLY A 44 -9.97 -13.29 -27.73
CA GLY A 44 -10.24 -13.05 -29.15
C GLY A 44 -10.31 -11.57 -29.56
N ASN A 45 -10.49 -10.63 -28.63
CA ASN A 45 -10.37 -9.19 -28.91
C ASN A 45 -9.18 -8.59 -28.14
N VAL A 46 -8.07 -8.36 -28.85
CA VAL A 46 -6.79 -7.92 -28.25
C VAL A 46 -6.94 -6.63 -27.43
N SER A 47 -7.72 -5.66 -27.90
CA SER A 47 -7.92 -4.38 -27.19
C SER A 47 -8.63 -4.58 -25.84
N ARG A 48 -9.70 -5.38 -25.82
CA ARG A 48 -10.41 -5.71 -24.57
C ARG A 48 -9.59 -6.60 -23.63
N MET A 49 -8.78 -7.47 -24.20
CA MET A 49 -7.92 -8.36 -23.44
C MET A 49 -6.85 -7.58 -22.68
N VAL A 50 -6.22 -6.59 -23.32
CA VAL A 50 -5.22 -5.73 -22.67
C VAL A 50 -5.84 -4.93 -21.51
N GLU A 51 -7.03 -4.34 -21.68
CA GLU A 51 -7.75 -3.65 -20.60
C GLU A 51 -8.04 -4.59 -19.41
N ASN A 52 -8.52 -5.81 -19.70
CA ASN A 52 -8.85 -6.79 -18.67
C ASN A 52 -7.61 -7.35 -17.96
N ILE A 53 -6.50 -7.56 -18.68
CA ILE A 53 -5.21 -7.98 -18.10
C ILE A 53 -4.68 -6.90 -17.16
N ALA A 54 -4.72 -5.62 -17.57
CA ALA A 54 -4.30 -4.53 -16.70
C ALA A 54 -5.14 -4.47 -15.41
N SER A 55 -6.47 -4.61 -15.53
CA SER A 55 -7.36 -4.67 -14.38
C SER A 55 -7.07 -5.87 -13.46
N ALA A 56 -6.90 -7.06 -14.03
CA ALA A 56 -6.63 -8.28 -13.28
C ALA A 56 -5.28 -8.21 -12.53
N ASN A 57 -4.24 -7.68 -13.19
CA ASN A 57 -2.94 -7.43 -12.56
C ASN A 57 -3.03 -6.44 -11.40
N TYR A 58 -3.84 -5.39 -11.53
CA TYR A 58 -4.03 -4.41 -10.45
C TYR A 58 -4.68 -5.03 -9.20
N SER A 59 -5.66 -5.91 -9.39
CA SER A 59 -6.30 -6.63 -8.29
C SER A 59 -5.42 -7.72 -7.70
N LEU A 60 -4.64 -8.42 -8.53
CA LEU A 60 -3.63 -9.36 -8.07
C LEU A 60 -2.59 -8.67 -7.18
N LEU A 61 -2.14 -7.47 -7.57
CA LEU A 61 -1.23 -6.66 -6.77
C LEU A 61 -1.83 -6.32 -5.40
N ALA A 62 -3.12 -5.98 -5.34
CA ALA A 62 -3.81 -5.72 -4.08
C ALA A 62 -3.84 -6.95 -3.17
N LEU A 63 -4.14 -8.13 -3.72
CA LEU A 63 -4.12 -9.40 -3.00
C LEU A 63 -2.72 -9.74 -2.48
N CYS A 64 -1.70 -9.65 -3.34
CA CYS A 64 -0.32 -9.88 -2.94
C CYS A 64 0.09 -8.94 -1.81
N LYS A 65 -0.24 -7.64 -1.90
CA LYS A 65 0.04 -6.67 -0.85
C LYS A 65 -0.68 -6.98 0.46
N LEU A 66 -1.94 -7.40 0.41
CA LEU A 66 -2.68 -7.83 1.60
C LEU A 66 -1.99 -9.03 2.27
N VAL A 67 -1.67 -10.07 1.49
CA VAL A 67 -1.00 -11.28 1.98
C VAL A 67 0.38 -10.95 2.55
N CYS A 68 1.18 -10.12 1.88
CA CYS A 68 2.47 -9.68 2.38
C CYS A 68 2.34 -8.89 3.69
N THR A 69 1.37 -7.96 3.77
CA THR A 69 1.13 -7.16 4.98
C THR A 69 0.74 -8.06 6.16
N TRP A 70 -0.02 -9.11 5.89
CA TRP A 70 -0.38 -10.11 6.90
C TRP A 70 0.82 -10.95 7.33
N TYR A 71 1.56 -11.49 6.37
CA TYR A 71 2.73 -12.34 6.62
C TYR A 71 3.80 -11.60 7.44
N TYR A 72 4.07 -10.33 7.12
CA TYR A 72 5.02 -9.49 7.85
C TYR A 72 4.36 -8.68 8.97
N GLY A 73 3.13 -9.01 9.38
CA GLY A 73 2.34 -8.19 10.32
C GLY A 73 3.02 -7.96 11.67
N GLU A 74 3.72 -8.96 12.20
CA GLU A 74 4.47 -8.84 13.47
C GLU A 74 5.69 -7.91 13.33
N THR A 75 6.47 -8.07 12.26
CA THR A 75 7.59 -7.19 11.94
C THR A 75 7.11 -5.74 11.73
N LEU A 76 6.01 -5.55 11.00
CA LEU A 76 5.41 -4.22 10.78
C LEU A 76 4.94 -3.56 12.09
N ARG A 77 4.41 -4.36 13.03
CA ARG A 77 4.01 -3.87 14.36
C ARG A 77 5.20 -3.50 15.22
N SER A 78 6.25 -4.33 15.22
CA SER A 78 7.51 -4.02 15.90
C SER A 78 8.08 -2.70 15.35
N LEU A 79 8.12 -2.57 14.02
CA LEU A 79 8.60 -1.38 13.34
C LEU A 79 7.74 -0.14 13.65
N MET A 80 6.41 -0.26 13.68
CA MET A 80 5.52 0.82 14.14
C MET A 80 5.83 1.25 15.58
N THR A 81 6.10 0.29 16.46
CA THR A 81 6.42 0.57 17.86
C THR A 81 7.78 1.28 17.97
N SER A 82 8.77 0.86 17.18
CA SER A 82 10.06 1.55 17.06
C SER A 82 9.88 2.97 16.52
N VAL A 83 9.08 3.15 15.47
CA VAL A 83 8.78 4.48 14.88
C VAL A 83 8.18 5.41 15.93
N MET A 84 7.20 4.93 16.69
CA MET A 84 6.54 5.70 17.75
C MET A 84 7.55 6.06 18.86
N THR A 85 8.35 5.09 19.28
CA THR A 85 9.37 5.29 20.31
C THR A 85 10.40 6.32 19.86
N ASP A 86 10.97 6.17 18.66
CA ASP A 86 11.95 7.08 18.07
C ASP A 86 11.44 8.52 17.99
N TRP A 87 10.16 8.71 17.63
CA TRP A 87 9.54 10.04 17.57
C TRP A 87 9.37 10.67 18.95
N MET A 88 9.06 9.86 19.96
CA MET A 88 8.90 10.31 21.35
C MET A 88 10.25 10.56 22.03
N THR A 89 11.28 9.80 21.69
CA THR A 89 12.60 9.85 22.34
C THR A 89 13.65 10.64 21.55
N SER A 90 13.33 11.20 20.38
CA SER A 90 14.24 12.03 19.59
C SER A 90 14.77 13.22 20.40
N ARG A 91 15.99 13.09 20.96
CA ARG A 91 16.57 14.06 21.90
C ARG A 91 17.29 15.23 21.23
N SER A 92 17.72 15.08 19.98
CA SER A 92 18.52 16.10 19.28
C SER A 92 17.71 16.82 18.19
N ASN A 93 17.76 18.15 18.20
CA ASN A 93 17.15 18.99 17.14
C ASN A 93 17.71 18.65 15.75
N HIS A 94 18.95 18.19 15.66
CA HIS A 94 19.57 17.79 14.40
C HIS A 94 18.98 16.48 13.85
N GLU A 95 18.83 15.46 14.68
CA GLU A 95 18.23 14.17 14.30
C GLU A 95 16.78 14.37 13.84
N ARG A 96 16.02 15.15 14.61
CA ARG A 96 14.62 15.49 14.29
C ARG A 96 14.51 16.23 12.95
N ASN A 97 15.43 17.15 12.65
CA ASN A 97 15.41 17.90 11.39
C ASN A 97 15.70 17.00 10.18
N ILE A 98 16.61 16.03 10.33
CA ILE A 98 16.88 15.02 9.31
C ILE A 98 15.63 14.17 9.05
N MET A 99 15.00 13.67 10.12
CA MET A 99 13.76 12.90 10.03
C MET A 99 12.65 13.70 9.33
N LEU A 100 12.47 14.97 9.69
CA LEU A 100 11.47 15.86 9.07
C LEU A 100 11.76 16.12 7.60
N ASN A 101 13.01 16.34 7.22
CA ASN A 101 13.38 16.61 5.82
C ASN A 101 13.12 15.38 4.93
N ILE A 102 13.49 14.19 5.39
CA ILE A 102 13.25 12.93 4.67
C ILE A 102 11.76 12.63 4.61
N ALA A 103 11.04 12.79 5.73
CA ALA A 103 9.59 12.66 5.75
C ALA A 103 8.91 13.66 4.79
N ARG A 104 9.41 14.89 4.66
CA ARG A 104 8.89 15.90 3.72
C ARG A 104 9.10 15.48 2.27
N ARG A 105 10.31 15.05 1.90
CA ARG A 105 10.61 14.54 0.55
C ARG A 105 9.76 13.32 0.21
N GLY A 106 9.63 12.42 1.17
CA GLY A 106 8.78 11.23 1.07
C GLY A 106 7.30 11.55 0.92
N ARG A 107 6.77 12.51 1.68
CA ARG A 107 5.38 13.00 1.52
C ARG A 107 5.15 13.62 0.15
N ILE A 108 6.11 14.39 -0.39
CA ILE A 108 5.97 14.97 -1.73
C ILE A 108 5.94 13.87 -2.80
N LEU A 109 6.77 12.83 -2.66
CA LEU A 109 6.75 11.67 -3.56
C LEU A 109 5.43 10.91 -3.44
N SER A 110 5.01 10.58 -2.22
CA SER A 110 3.74 9.90 -1.94
C SER A 110 2.54 10.70 -2.45
N LEU A 111 2.52 12.02 -2.29
CA LEU A 111 1.49 12.90 -2.84
C LEU A 111 1.45 12.84 -4.37
N ARG A 112 2.61 12.85 -5.03
CA ARG A 112 2.69 12.70 -6.49
C ARG A 112 2.16 11.34 -6.96
N CYS A 113 2.55 10.26 -6.29
CA CYS A 113 2.02 8.92 -6.57
C CYS A 113 0.51 8.83 -6.34
N TYR A 114 0.02 9.42 -5.25
CA TYR A 114 -1.40 9.47 -4.93
C TYR A 114 -2.20 10.25 -5.98
N LEU A 115 -1.72 11.43 -6.40
CA LEU A 115 -2.35 12.21 -7.46
C LEU A 115 -2.35 11.48 -8.80
N ALA A 116 -1.26 10.80 -9.15
CA ALA A 116 -1.21 9.97 -10.35
C ALA A 116 -2.23 8.82 -10.29
N SER A 117 -2.29 8.10 -9.16
CA SER A 117 -3.28 7.03 -8.95
C SER A 117 -4.72 7.56 -9.01
N LEU A 118 -4.99 8.72 -8.40
CA LEU A 118 -6.30 9.37 -8.46
C LEU A 118 -6.66 9.73 -9.91
N GLY A 119 -5.70 10.25 -10.67
CA GLY A 119 -5.87 10.54 -12.10
C GLY A 119 -6.25 9.28 -12.90
N THR A 120 -5.59 8.15 -12.65
CA THR A 120 -5.92 6.87 -13.28
C THR A 120 -7.34 6.40 -12.92
N VAL A 121 -7.74 6.51 -11.66
CA VAL A 121 -9.10 6.15 -11.22
C VAL A 121 -10.14 7.07 -11.88
N MET A 122 -9.91 8.38 -11.89
CA MET A 122 -10.84 9.34 -12.52
C MET A 122 -10.97 9.12 -14.03
N PHE A 123 -9.86 8.81 -14.71
CA PHE A 123 -9.88 8.45 -16.13
C PHE A 123 -10.66 7.16 -16.37
N TYR A 124 -10.45 6.14 -15.53
CA TYR A 124 -11.21 4.90 -15.57
C TYR A 124 -12.71 5.13 -15.38
N LEU A 125 -13.10 5.96 -14.39
CA LEU A 125 -14.50 6.33 -14.17
C LEU A 125 -15.10 7.06 -15.37
N TYR A 126 -14.37 8.02 -15.93
CA TYR A 126 -14.81 8.79 -17.09
C TYR A 126 -15.08 7.90 -18.32
N ILE A 127 -14.16 6.99 -18.65
CA ILE A 127 -14.33 6.05 -19.76
C ILE A 127 -15.55 5.14 -19.54
N ASN A 128 -15.75 4.64 -18.32
CA ASN A 128 -16.89 3.80 -18.00
C ASN A 128 -18.22 4.55 -18.03
N PHE A 129 -18.22 5.84 -17.64
CA PHE A 129 -19.40 6.69 -17.71
C PHE A 129 -19.80 6.97 -19.17
N ILE A 130 -18.83 7.23 -20.05
CA ILE A 130 -19.09 7.36 -21.50
C ILE A 130 -19.65 6.05 -22.07
N LYS A 131 -19.06 4.91 -21.71
CA LYS A 131 -19.56 3.58 -22.13
C LYS A 131 -21.01 3.38 -21.68
N PHE A 132 -21.34 3.75 -20.43
CA PHE A 132 -22.70 3.67 -19.89
C PHE A 132 -23.69 4.56 -20.66
N TYR A 133 -23.36 5.83 -20.85
CA TYR A 133 -24.20 6.78 -21.58
C TYR A 133 -24.48 6.31 -23.02
N ARG A 134 -23.45 5.84 -23.73
CA ARG A 134 -23.58 5.32 -25.10
C ARG A 134 -24.44 4.06 -25.18
N ASN A 135 -24.31 3.16 -24.20
CA ASN A 135 -25.09 1.92 -24.15
C ASN A 135 -26.57 2.19 -23.87
N MET A 136 -26.88 3.20 -23.05
CA MET A 136 -28.25 3.66 -22.79
C MET A 136 -28.90 4.20 -24.07
N GLN A 137 -28.13 4.96 -24.87
CA GLN A 137 -28.61 5.57 -26.11
C GLN A 137 -28.79 4.56 -27.26
N GLN A 138 -28.02 3.48 -27.30
CA GLN A 138 -28.12 2.43 -28.33
C GLN A 138 -28.95 1.20 -27.91
N ARG A 139 -29.60 1.22 -26.73
CA ARG A 139 -30.36 0.08 -26.16
C ARG A 139 -29.57 -1.24 -26.18
N HIS A 140 -28.25 -1.13 -26.09
CA HIS A 140 -27.32 -2.26 -26.18
C HIS A 140 -26.73 -2.49 -24.78
N TRP A 141 -27.14 -3.57 -24.14
CA TRP A 141 -26.83 -3.91 -22.74
C TRP A 141 -25.42 -4.49 -22.60
N ILE A 142 -24.40 -3.68 -22.87
CA ILE A 142 -23.00 -4.12 -22.76
C ILE A 142 -22.49 -3.73 -21.37
N LEU A 143 -22.42 -4.70 -20.44
CA LEU A 143 -21.81 -4.46 -19.13
C LEU A 143 -20.33 -4.08 -19.28
N VAL A 144 -19.81 -3.33 -18.30
CA VAL A 144 -18.36 -3.06 -18.16
C VAL A 144 -17.58 -4.37 -18.02
N TYR A 145 -18.21 -5.37 -17.42
CA TYR A 145 -17.66 -6.70 -17.20
C TYR A 145 -18.73 -7.76 -17.52
N HIS A 146 -18.46 -8.60 -18.51
CA HIS A 146 -19.28 -9.75 -18.90
C HIS A 146 -19.05 -10.91 -17.92
N PHE A 147 -19.76 -10.92 -16.79
CA PHE A 147 -19.73 -12.07 -15.87
C PHE A 147 -21.05 -12.84 -15.95
N ALA A 148 -20.97 -14.18 -15.93
CA ALA A 148 -22.13 -15.05 -15.83
C ALA A 148 -22.67 -15.01 -14.39
N TYR A 149 -23.39 -13.94 -14.05
CA TYR A 149 -24.11 -13.89 -12.79
C TYR A 149 -25.29 -14.87 -12.83
N PHE A 150 -25.60 -15.50 -11.70
CA PHE A 150 -26.73 -16.43 -11.53
C PHE A 150 -28.11 -15.78 -11.73
N TYR A 151 -28.17 -14.47 -11.97
CA TYR A 151 -29.39 -13.70 -12.21
C TYR A 151 -29.38 -13.03 -13.59
N ASN A 152 -30.56 -12.76 -14.15
CA ASN A 152 -30.70 -12.10 -15.45
C ASN A 152 -30.23 -10.64 -15.40
N VAL A 153 -28.94 -10.43 -15.73
CA VAL A 153 -28.27 -9.12 -15.75
C VAL A 153 -28.74 -8.23 -16.92
N ARG A 154 -29.37 -8.83 -17.94
CA ARG A 154 -29.89 -8.14 -19.14
C ARG A 154 -31.27 -7.49 -18.95
N LYS A 155 -31.91 -7.64 -17.78
CA LYS A 155 -33.14 -6.93 -17.43
C LYS A 155 -32.81 -5.74 -16.52
N SER A 156 -33.31 -4.55 -16.85
CA SER A 156 -33.40 -3.45 -15.88
C SER A 156 -34.29 -3.89 -14.71
N PRO A 157 -33.90 -3.66 -13.43
CA PRO A 157 -32.82 -2.79 -12.92
C PRO A 157 -31.47 -3.50 -12.63
N ASN A 158 -31.37 -4.81 -12.84
CA ASN A 158 -30.20 -5.61 -12.43
C ASN A 158 -28.89 -5.19 -13.12
N TYR A 159 -28.97 -4.69 -14.35
CA TYR A 159 -27.83 -4.15 -15.10
C TYR A 159 -27.18 -2.97 -14.37
N GLU A 160 -27.99 -1.99 -13.94
CA GLU A 160 -27.53 -0.77 -13.28
C GLU A 160 -26.90 -1.07 -11.92
N ILE A 161 -27.55 -1.96 -11.16
CA ILE A 161 -27.04 -2.43 -9.86
C ILE A 161 -25.67 -3.10 -10.04
N THR A 162 -25.54 -3.98 -11.03
CA THR A 162 -24.28 -4.70 -11.29
C THR A 162 -23.17 -3.75 -11.75
N PHE A 163 -23.49 -2.77 -12.58
CA PHE A 163 -22.56 -1.73 -13.03
C PHE A 163 -22.04 -0.91 -11.84
N ILE A 164 -22.92 -0.48 -10.94
CA ILE A 164 -22.55 0.28 -9.73
C ILE A 164 -21.66 -0.57 -8.81
N ILE A 165 -22.01 -1.84 -8.59
CA ILE A 165 -21.21 -2.76 -7.76
C ILE A 165 -19.79 -2.93 -8.33
N GLN A 166 -19.65 -3.09 -9.65
CA GLN A 166 -18.35 -3.23 -10.29
C GLN A 166 -17.52 -1.94 -10.21
N LEU A 167 -18.18 -0.78 -10.34
CA LEU A 167 -17.55 0.52 -10.21
C LEU A 167 -17.05 0.76 -8.77
N LEU A 168 -17.87 0.41 -7.77
CA LEU A 168 -17.49 0.42 -6.36
C LEU A 168 -16.36 -0.56 -6.07
N GLY A 169 -16.37 -1.76 -6.66
CA GLY A 169 -15.30 -2.75 -6.53
C GLY A 169 -13.94 -2.23 -7.04
N GLY A 170 -13.94 -1.52 -8.17
CA GLY A 170 -12.75 -0.85 -8.70
C GLY A 170 -12.22 0.23 -7.75
N ILE A 171 -13.11 1.09 -7.24
CA ILE A 171 -12.75 2.14 -6.26
C ILE A 171 -12.20 1.51 -4.97
N TYR A 172 -12.83 0.43 -4.48
CA TYR A 172 -12.40 -0.25 -3.26
C TYR A 172 -11.01 -0.87 -3.40
N THR A 173 -10.73 -1.48 -4.55
CA THR A 173 -9.40 -2.04 -4.87
C THR A 173 -8.33 -0.95 -4.90
N ALA A 174 -8.65 0.21 -5.50
CA ALA A 174 -7.75 1.36 -5.51
C ALA A 174 -7.49 1.90 -4.10
N PHE A 175 -8.51 1.93 -3.25
CA PHE A 175 -8.41 2.36 -1.87
C PHE A 175 -7.52 1.42 -1.03
N ILE A 176 -7.69 0.10 -1.18
CA ILE A 176 -6.83 -0.90 -0.52
C ILE A 176 -5.38 -0.70 -0.93
N ASN A 177 -5.10 -0.66 -2.24
CA ASN A 177 -3.74 -0.47 -2.75
C ASN A 177 -3.11 0.82 -2.21
N SER A 178 -3.83 1.94 -2.31
CA SER A 178 -3.36 3.25 -1.83
C SER A 178 -3.08 3.26 -0.33
N THR A 179 -3.91 2.57 0.45
CA THR A 179 -3.78 2.48 1.91
C THR A 179 -2.53 1.70 2.29
N ILE A 180 -2.29 0.55 1.64
CA ILE A 180 -1.09 -0.27 1.90
C ILE A 180 0.18 0.45 1.45
N ASP A 181 0.17 1.05 0.26
CA ASP A 181 1.33 1.78 -0.27
C ASP A 181 1.71 2.97 0.61
N SER A 182 0.71 3.70 1.12
CA SER A 182 0.95 4.82 2.04
C SER A 182 1.59 4.35 3.34
N PHE A 183 1.11 3.24 3.89
CA PHE A 183 1.65 2.67 5.12
C PHE A 183 3.10 2.20 4.96
N ILE A 184 3.37 1.38 3.94
CA ILE A 184 4.72 0.89 3.64
C ILE A 184 5.67 2.07 3.36
N SER A 185 5.21 3.08 2.62
CA SER A 185 6.02 4.27 2.33
C SER A 185 6.43 5.01 3.61
N ILE A 186 5.53 5.17 4.59
CA ILE A 186 5.85 5.82 5.86
C ILE A 186 6.94 5.05 6.62
N LEU A 187 6.81 3.72 6.68
CA LEU A 187 7.77 2.86 7.35
C LEU A 187 9.15 2.92 6.70
N VAL A 188 9.20 2.79 5.37
CA VAL A 188 10.45 2.88 4.59
C VAL A 188 11.11 4.25 4.80
N LEU A 189 10.34 5.34 4.74
CA LEU A 189 10.88 6.68 4.97
C LEU A 189 11.44 6.86 6.38
N HIS A 190 10.81 6.26 7.39
CA HIS A 190 11.33 6.29 8.76
C HIS A 190 12.65 5.52 8.87
N VAL A 191 12.72 4.30 8.35
CA VAL A 191 13.96 3.49 8.35
C VAL A 191 15.08 4.22 7.60
N CYS A 192 14.80 4.77 6.42
CA CYS A 192 15.77 5.59 5.69
C CYS A 192 16.26 6.79 6.50
N ALA A 193 15.38 7.44 7.27
CA ALA A 193 15.77 8.55 8.14
C ALA A 193 16.66 8.10 9.29
N GLN A 194 16.37 6.96 9.91
CA GLN A 194 17.21 6.39 10.97
C GLN A 194 18.59 6.01 10.44
N LEU A 195 18.68 5.40 9.25
CA LEU A 195 19.96 5.05 8.63
C LEU A 195 20.82 6.28 8.30
N ILE A 196 20.21 7.37 7.82
CA ILE A 196 20.93 8.62 7.58
C ILE A 196 21.42 9.23 8.88
N ASN A 197 20.62 9.17 9.94
CA ASN A 197 21.04 9.62 11.25
C ASN A 197 22.24 8.82 11.76
N LEU A 198 22.17 7.49 11.65
CA LEU A 198 23.24 6.58 12.03
C LEU A 198 24.55 6.88 11.28
N ARG A 199 24.45 7.12 9.96
CA ARG A 199 25.59 7.52 9.14
C ARG A 199 26.22 8.84 9.61
N ASN A 200 25.42 9.82 10.02
CA ASN A 200 25.93 11.10 10.52
C ASN A 200 26.66 10.93 11.86
N VAL A 201 26.12 10.11 12.76
CA VAL A 201 26.80 9.78 14.03
C VAL A 201 28.13 9.07 13.76
N LEU A 202 28.16 8.11 12.82
CA LEU A 202 29.39 7.43 12.42
C LEU A 202 30.44 8.41 11.87
N ASN A 203 30.04 9.29 10.94
CA ASN A 203 30.94 10.29 10.37
C ASN A 203 31.50 11.23 11.43
N LYS A 204 30.68 11.64 12.40
CA LYS A 204 31.11 12.48 13.52
C LYS A 204 32.17 11.77 14.37
N LEU A 205 31.94 10.50 14.73
CA LEU A 205 32.91 9.69 15.48
C LEU A 205 34.22 9.49 14.72
N VAL A 206 34.16 9.28 13.40
CA VAL A 206 35.37 9.14 12.56
C VAL A 206 36.18 10.44 12.54
N ASN A 207 35.51 11.60 12.40
CA ASN A 207 36.18 12.90 12.43
C ASN A 207 36.79 13.20 13.79
N GLU A 208 36.07 12.93 14.88
CA GLU A 208 36.56 13.11 16.25
C GLU A 208 37.80 12.24 16.52
N LEU A 209 37.85 11.02 15.99
CA LEU A 209 39.03 10.15 16.09
C LEU A 209 40.21 10.70 15.27
N ALA A 210 39.94 11.20 14.05
CA ALA A 210 40.97 11.77 13.18
C ALA A 210 41.59 13.05 13.76
N GLU A 211 40.80 13.85 14.48
CA GLU A 211 41.25 15.04 15.21
C GLU A 211 41.97 14.72 16.53
N GLY A 212 42.04 13.44 16.92
CA GLY A 212 42.64 13.00 18.18
C GLY A 212 41.81 13.36 19.42
N SER A 213 40.56 13.78 19.23
CA SER A 213 39.67 14.23 20.31
C SER A 213 39.04 13.09 21.11
N ILE A 214 39.01 11.88 20.55
CA ILE A 214 38.52 10.67 21.22
C ILE A 214 39.55 9.53 21.13
N THR A 215 39.54 8.66 22.14
CA THR A 215 40.43 7.49 22.16
C THR A 215 39.91 6.36 21.26
N SER A 216 40.81 5.48 20.80
CA SER A 216 40.43 4.28 20.05
C SER A 216 39.43 3.38 20.80
N SER A 217 39.47 3.38 22.14
CA SER A 217 38.50 2.64 22.97
C SER A 217 37.10 3.25 22.94
N GLU A 218 36.98 4.58 22.92
CA GLU A 218 35.69 5.28 22.84
C GLU A 218 35.08 5.13 21.44
N PHE A 219 35.92 5.19 20.40
CA PHE A 219 35.50 4.89 19.03
C PHE A 219 34.93 3.48 18.89
N LYS A 220 35.60 2.46 19.44
CA LYS A 220 35.10 1.07 19.43
C LYS A 220 33.75 0.93 20.15
N LYS A 221 33.55 1.62 21.28
CA LYS A 221 32.27 1.63 22.00
C LYS A 221 31.16 2.31 21.19
N GLY A 222 31.46 3.45 20.55
CA GLY A 222 30.53 4.16 19.66
C GLY A 222 30.13 3.32 18.45
N LEU A 223 31.11 2.65 17.82
CA LEU A 223 30.87 1.76 16.69
C LEU A 223 30.00 0.55 17.09
N ALA A 224 30.27 -0.06 18.24
CA ALA A 224 29.44 -1.16 18.76
C ALA A 224 27.98 -0.72 18.96
N MET A 225 27.74 0.46 19.55
CA MET A 225 26.39 1.02 19.71
C MET A 225 25.69 1.24 18.37
N ILE A 226 26.42 1.74 17.36
CA ILE A 226 25.92 1.95 16.00
C ILE A 226 25.51 0.62 15.36
N THR A 227 26.36 -0.41 15.47
CA THR A 227 26.09 -1.75 14.93
C THR A 227 24.86 -2.38 15.58
N THR A 228 24.73 -2.30 16.91
CA THR A 228 23.54 -2.85 17.61
C THR A 228 22.25 -2.12 17.20
N ARG A 229 22.31 -0.79 17.00
CA ARG A 229 21.15 -0.02 16.56
C ARG A 229 20.79 -0.29 15.10
N HIS A 230 21.77 -0.54 14.24
CA HIS A 230 21.55 -0.97 12.85
C HIS A 230 20.90 -2.35 12.76
N GLU A 231 21.37 -3.31 13.55
CA GLU A 231 20.75 -4.65 13.64
C GLU A 231 19.31 -4.57 14.13
N HIS A 232 19.02 -3.72 15.14
CA HIS A 232 17.65 -3.53 15.63
C HIS A 232 16.71 -2.83 14.64
N LEU A 233 17.25 -2.07 13.68
CA LEU A 233 16.45 -1.39 12.65
C LEU A 233 16.16 -2.29 11.42
N ILE A 234 16.91 -3.37 11.25
CA ILE A 234 16.85 -4.24 10.06
C ILE A 234 16.32 -5.65 10.39
N GLY A 235 16.58 -6.17 11.59
CA GLY A 235 16.09 -7.46 12.08
C GLY A 235 14.71 -7.37 12.72
#